data_AF-A0A7R9F825-F1
#
_entry.id   AF-A0A7R9F825-F1
#
_cell.length_a   1.000
_cell.length_b   1.000
_cell.length_c   1.000
_cell.angle_alpha   90.00
_cell.angle_beta   90.00
_cell.angle_gamma   90.00
#
_symmetry.space_group_name_H-M   'P 1'
#
loop_
_entity.id
_entity.type
_entity.pdbx_description
1 polymer ?
#
loop_
_entity_poly.entity_id
_entity_poly.type
_entity_poly.pdbx_seq_one_letter_code
_entity_poly.pdbx_strand_id
1 'polypeptide(L)'
;MTSLVLTDSSQLTADGFEKLPDQIMYKKWLPDQVIGRHDTKTTYQVEIRYANNTNETYTFHGPPGADEFPGPVKWTRPYFDCGRSNKWLVAAVVPIADIYPRHTSFRHIEYPTFTAISVLEMDFDRIDINQCPKGKGNIGPNKFADTARCKKETTECEPIHGWGFRRGGYQCRCRPGFRLPTVVRTPFLGEILERATQEQHENGFDCQRIGWVHKMPVQWEKATPNMKEFYLEEFYEYKNYSVGAHSLHTQNMNIDQALKFILSVNAKTCKQFHPQDLILHGDIGFDAEQQFVNEAKMAVRLANFISAFLQISDPKEVYSGKRVADKPLSEDQMIGETLALVLGDTKIWSAGTFWERNKFTNRTLFAPFAYKTQLNTRKFKVEDLARLNETKEAYTNKHWFQFSKQRWSTNFDSLEKFFMKIKIRFNETGEYLKKYEHYPNFYRGVVAVTMDMLQLDINQCPDKYYVPNAFKDTHKCHRKNSYCVPILGRGFEIGSYKCECLQGYEYPFEDPITYFDGQLVEAEFSNIVNDKPTRYDMFNCRLAGATSIQASYVTFLSLILLIRIVLR
;
A
#
# COMPACT_ATOMS: atom_id res chain seq x y z
N MET A 1 11.29 12.35 16.84
CA MET A 1 11.96 11.95 15.58
C MET A 1 13.19 12.80 15.43
N THR A 2 14.38 12.25 15.65
CA THR A 2 15.63 12.90 15.29
C THR A 2 15.90 12.64 13.81
N SER A 3 15.39 13.51 12.93
CA SER A 3 15.98 13.63 11.60
C SER A 3 17.18 14.57 11.73
N LEU A 4 18.38 14.00 11.79
CA LEU A 4 19.61 14.78 11.78
C LEU A 4 19.86 15.21 10.33
N VAL A 5 19.68 16.50 10.04
CA VAL A 5 20.13 17.12 8.80
C VAL A 5 21.58 17.54 9.04
N LEU A 6 22.52 16.74 8.55
CA LEU A 6 23.94 17.07 8.62
C LEU A 6 24.28 18.00 7.44
N THR A 7 24.68 19.24 7.75
CA THR A 7 24.95 20.30 6.76
C THR A 7 26.43 20.51 6.46
N ASP A 8 27.33 19.66 6.96
CA ASP A 8 28.77 19.86 6.80
C ASP A 8 29.53 18.55 6.55
N SER A 9 30.22 18.47 5.41
CA SER A 9 31.05 17.32 5.03
C SER A 9 32.29 17.13 5.93
N SER A 10 32.58 18.11 6.78
CA SER A 10 33.73 18.11 7.69
C SER A 10 33.43 17.58 9.10
N GLN A 11 32.15 17.33 9.44
CA GLN A 11 31.73 16.76 10.74
C GLN A 11 31.37 15.26 10.67
N LEU A 12 31.82 14.55 9.63
CA LEU A 12 31.68 13.09 9.51
C LEU A 12 32.46 12.28 10.57
N THR A 13 33.17 12.95 11.49
CA THR A 13 34.10 12.34 12.46
C THR A 13 33.64 12.42 13.93
N ALA A 14 32.35 12.57 14.21
CA ALA A 14 31.81 12.47 15.56
C ALA A 14 31.08 11.13 15.78
N ASP A 15 31.85 10.10 16.17
CA ASP A 15 31.51 8.89 16.96
C ASP A 15 30.27 8.02 16.62
N GLY A 16 29.56 8.23 15.50
CA GLY A 16 28.35 7.44 15.20
C GLY A 16 28.22 6.85 13.79
N PHE A 17 28.87 7.43 12.77
CA PHE A 17 28.58 7.12 11.36
C PHE A 17 29.82 6.91 10.47
N GLU A 18 30.94 6.43 11.02
CA GLU A 18 32.20 6.14 10.29
C GLU A 18 32.11 5.04 9.19
N LYS A 19 30.93 4.52 8.85
CA LYS A 19 30.77 3.30 8.04
C LYS A 19 29.87 3.40 6.81
N LEU A 20 29.54 4.60 6.35
CA LEU A 20 29.01 4.74 5.01
C LEU A 20 30.20 4.90 4.05
N PRO A 21 30.36 4.05 3.02
CA PRO A 21 31.42 4.24 2.03
C PRO A 21 31.07 5.48 1.18
N ASP A 22 31.48 6.64 1.68
CA ASP A 22 31.02 7.98 1.28
C ASP A 22 31.25 8.29 -0.21
N GLN A 23 32.33 7.78 -0.81
CA GLN A 23 32.64 8.04 -2.22
C GLN A 23 31.88 7.15 -3.23
N ILE A 24 31.31 6.03 -2.80
CA ILE A 24 30.62 5.09 -3.71
C ILE A 24 29.13 5.44 -3.81
N MET A 25 28.54 5.98 -2.74
CA MET A 25 27.11 6.29 -2.72
C MET A 25 26.77 7.48 -3.62
N TYR A 26 27.55 8.57 -3.60
CA TYR A 26 27.31 9.75 -4.44
C TYR A 26 27.17 9.41 -5.94
N LYS A 27 28.07 8.58 -6.48
CA LYS A 27 28.03 8.12 -7.89
C LYS A 27 26.79 7.26 -8.23
N LYS A 28 26.16 6.62 -7.24
CA LYS A 28 24.93 5.83 -7.44
C LYS A 28 23.67 6.70 -7.56
N TRP A 29 23.74 7.92 -7.06
CA TRP A 29 22.65 8.90 -7.04
C TRP A 29 22.71 9.88 -8.20
N LEU A 30 23.91 10.18 -8.64
CA LEU A 30 24.23 10.98 -9.82
C LEU A 30 25.04 10.11 -10.79
N PRO A 31 24.45 9.03 -11.37
CA PRO A 31 25.17 8.18 -12.29
C PRO A 31 25.32 8.91 -13.62
N ASP A 32 26.44 9.61 -13.76
CA ASP A 32 26.80 10.27 -15.00
C ASP A 32 28.03 9.55 -15.58
N GLN A 33 27.78 8.57 -16.47
CA GLN A 33 28.72 8.26 -17.55
C GLN A 33 28.38 9.18 -18.73
N VAL A 34 28.69 10.46 -18.61
CA VAL A 34 28.48 11.42 -19.69
C VAL A 34 29.69 11.43 -20.62
N ILE A 35 29.47 11.04 -21.87
CA ILE A 35 30.31 11.45 -23.00
C ILE A 35 29.75 12.80 -23.47
N GLY A 36 29.92 13.87 -22.69
CA GLY A 36 29.48 15.22 -23.04
C GLY A 36 28.40 15.83 -22.14
N ARG A 37 27.17 16.03 -22.67
CA ARG A 37 26.13 16.89 -22.05
C ARG A 37 25.29 16.17 -20.99
N HIS A 38 25.01 16.85 -19.87
CA HIS A 38 24.23 16.34 -18.72
C HIS A 38 22.70 16.22 -18.95
N ASP A 39 22.26 15.99 -20.20
CA ASP A 39 20.83 15.97 -20.58
C ASP A 39 20.10 14.68 -20.13
N THR A 40 20.80 13.73 -19.50
CA THR A 40 20.25 12.45 -18.99
C THR A 40 19.59 12.55 -17.62
N LYS A 41 19.68 13.70 -16.93
CA LYS A 41 19.16 13.86 -15.56
C LYS A 41 17.65 14.08 -15.54
N THR A 42 16.98 13.44 -14.60
CA THR A 42 15.56 13.64 -14.31
C THR A 42 15.29 15.10 -13.94
N THR A 43 14.47 15.77 -14.75
CA THR A 43 14.03 17.15 -14.54
C THR A 43 12.59 17.16 -14.05
N TYR A 44 12.35 17.93 -12.99
CA TYR A 44 11.03 18.20 -12.45
C TYR A 44 10.60 19.60 -12.88
N GLN A 45 9.36 19.73 -13.31
CA GLN A 45 8.73 21.00 -13.64
C GLN A 45 7.57 21.25 -12.68
N VAL A 46 7.57 22.40 -12.02
CA VAL A 46 6.53 22.81 -11.08
C VAL A 46 5.93 24.13 -11.54
N GLU A 47 4.62 24.14 -11.75
CA GLU A 47 3.85 25.34 -12.04
C GLU A 47 3.19 25.82 -10.74
N ILE A 48 3.62 26.95 -10.20
CA ILE A 48 3.09 27.54 -8.96
C ILE A 48 2.16 28.69 -9.32
N ARG A 49 0.94 28.67 -8.77
CA ARG A 49 -0.05 29.74 -8.87
C ARG A 49 -0.32 30.34 -7.49
N TYR A 50 0.14 31.56 -7.27
CA TYR A 50 -0.01 32.24 -5.97
C TYR A 50 -1.41 32.85 -5.79
N ALA A 51 -1.72 33.26 -4.55
CA ALA A 51 -2.96 33.96 -4.19
C ALA A 51 -3.26 35.19 -5.07
N ASN A 52 -2.22 35.89 -5.55
CA ASN A 52 -2.34 37.08 -6.38
C ASN A 52 -2.64 36.78 -7.87
N ASN A 53 -2.93 35.52 -8.23
CA ASN A 53 -3.06 35.02 -9.62
C ASN A 53 -1.79 35.10 -10.48
N THR A 54 -0.62 35.32 -9.88
CA THR A 54 0.66 35.20 -10.58
C THR A 54 1.02 33.73 -10.78
N ASN A 55 1.50 33.38 -11.97
CA ASN A 55 1.96 32.05 -12.31
C ASN A 55 3.49 32.08 -12.48
N GLU A 56 4.18 31.18 -11.81
CA GLU A 56 5.63 30.99 -11.95
C GLU A 56 5.92 29.52 -12.28
N THR A 57 6.84 29.29 -13.20
CA THR A 57 7.26 27.93 -13.56
C THR A 57 8.71 27.71 -13.18
N TYR A 58 8.92 26.71 -12.32
CA TYR A 58 10.24 26.31 -11.85
C TYR A 58 10.61 24.96 -12.47
N THR A 59 11.82 24.87 -12.99
CA THR A 59 12.39 23.62 -13.49
C THR A 59 13.65 23.32 -12.70
N PHE A 60 13.73 22.11 -12.14
CA PHE A 60 14.86 21.74 -11.31
C PHE A 60 15.25 20.27 -11.51
N HIS A 61 16.54 19.95 -11.33
CA HIS A 61 17.01 18.57 -11.36
C HIS A 61 16.76 17.91 -10.00
N GLY A 62 16.19 16.71 -10.01
CA GLY A 62 15.93 15.96 -8.78
C GLY A 62 16.41 14.52 -8.87
N PRO A 63 16.34 13.75 -7.77
CA PRO A 63 16.59 12.32 -7.80
C PRO A 63 15.60 11.60 -8.76
N PRO A 64 15.89 10.36 -9.17
CA PRO A 64 14.97 9.51 -9.93
C PRO A 64 13.55 9.53 -9.34
N GLY A 65 12.51 9.46 -10.15
CA GLY A 65 11.14 9.44 -9.61
C GLY A 65 10.82 8.16 -8.84
N ALA A 66 9.83 8.22 -7.94
CA ALA A 66 9.40 7.06 -7.14
C ALA A 66 9.00 5.83 -7.98
N ASP A 67 8.60 6.05 -9.23
CA ASP A 67 8.24 5.02 -10.23
C ASP A 67 9.44 4.42 -10.99
N GLU A 68 10.62 5.04 -10.94
CA GLU A 68 11.79 4.58 -11.70
C GLU A 68 12.54 3.43 -11.01
N PHE A 69 13.18 2.56 -11.80
CA PHE A 69 14.08 1.53 -11.30
C PHE A 69 15.51 1.74 -11.84
N PRO A 70 16.51 1.99 -10.97
CA PRO A 70 16.44 2.01 -9.51
C PRO A 70 15.97 3.37 -8.96
N GLY A 71 14.97 3.37 -8.08
CA GLY A 71 14.30 4.58 -7.59
C GLY A 71 15.12 5.53 -6.70
N PRO A 72 14.46 6.58 -6.13
CA PRO A 72 15.06 7.67 -5.36
C PRO A 72 15.52 7.28 -3.96
N VAL A 73 15.37 6.02 -3.56
CA VAL A 73 15.82 5.52 -2.27
C VAL A 73 16.89 4.46 -2.53
N LYS A 74 18.08 4.61 -1.92
CA LYS A 74 19.07 3.55 -1.88
C LYS A 74 19.16 3.02 -0.46
N TRP A 75 19.41 1.72 -0.39
CA TRP A 75 19.49 0.99 0.86
C TRP A 75 20.95 0.73 1.25
N THR A 76 21.23 0.86 2.53
CA THR A 76 22.53 0.51 3.11
C THR A 76 22.61 -0.99 3.38
N ARG A 77 23.83 -1.48 3.62
CA ARG A 77 24.00 -2.84 4.14
C ARG A 77 23.53 -2.86 5.60
N PRO A 78 22.91 -3.95 6.09
CA PRO A 78 22.56 -4.07 7.50
C PRO A 78 23.79 -3.91 8.39
N TYR A 79 23.66 -3.15 9.48
CA TYR A 79 24.75 -2.86 10.41
C TYR A 79 24.23 -2.81 11.86
N PHE A 80 25.12 -3.01 12.83
CA PHE A 80 24.78 -2.92 14.25
C PHE A 80 25.15 -1.53 14.79
N ASP A 81 24.19 -0.84 15.40
CA ASP A 81 24.35 0.49 15.99
C ASP A 81 24.82 0.38 17.44
N CYS A 82 26.13 0.37 17.65
CA CYS A 82 26.75 0.35 18.97
C CYS A 82 26.60 1.73 19.65
N GLY A 83 25.92 1.78 20.79
CA GLY A 83 25.91 2.95 21.69
C GLY A 83 24.60 3.74 21.71
N ARG A 84 23.84 3.79 20.61
CA ARG A 84 22.54 4.46 20.59
C ARG A 84 21.37 3.49 20.73
N SER A 85 21.16 2.63 19.73
CA SER A 85 20.04 1.67 19.75
C SER A 85 20.44 0.26 20.18
N ASN A 86 21.74 -0.11 20.11
CA ASN A 86 22.25 -1.44 20.41
C ASN A 86 21.49 -2.55 19.67
N LYS A 87 21.14 -2.28 18.41
CA LYS A 87 20.34 -3.16 17.55
C LYS A 87 20.93 -3.24 16.14
N TRP A 88 20.56 -4.31 15.43
CA TRP A 88 20.76 -4.40 13.99
C TRP A 88 19.76 -3.50 13.28
N LEU A 89 20.25 -2.65 12.39
CA LEU A 89 19.46 -1.68 11.63
C LEU A 89 19.75 -1.81 10.14
N VAL A 90 18.79 -1.38 9.34
CA VAL A 90 19.01 -1.02 7.94
C VAL A 90 18.57 0.42 7.73
N ALA A 91 19.32 1.17 6.92
CA ALA A 91 18.98 2.54 6.61
C ALA A 91 18.60 2.72 5.14
N ALA A 92 17.48 3.40 4.92
CA ALA A 92 17.10 4.02 3.66
C ALA A 92 17.73 5.41 3.58
N VAL A 93 18.34 5.72 2.46
CA VAL A 93 19.15 6.92 2.25
C VAL A 93 18.60 7.65 1.03
N VAL A 94 18.54 8.98 1.08
CA VAL A 94 18.15 9.86 -0.04
C VAL A 94 19.01 11.12 -0.03
N PRO A 95 19.61 11.55 -1.16
CA PRO A 95 20.39 12.77 -1.23
C PRO A 95 19.50 14.01 -1.24
N ILE A 96 19.98 15.09 -0.64
CA ILE A 96 19.42 16.44 -0.75
C ILE A 96 20.36 17.20 -1.69
N ALA A 97 19.87 17.48 -2.89
CA ALA A 97 20.56 18.31 -3.85
C ALA A 97 20.06 19.75 -3.73
N ASP A 98 20.98 20.70 -3.69
CA ASP A 98 20.70 22.13 -3.72
C ASP A 98 21.17 22.72 -5.06
N ILE A 99 20.26 23.41 -5.73
CA ILE A 99 20.52 24.04 -7.02
C ILE A 99 20.84 25.53 -6.84
N TYR A 100 20.46 26.11 -5.71
CA TYR A 100 20.67 27.52 -5.42
C TYR A 100 21.20 27.70 -4.00
N PRO A 101 22.39 28.29 -3.80
CA PRO A 101 22.83 28.68 -2.48
C PRO A 101 21.76 29.55 -1.80
N ARG A 102 21.07 28.97 -0.81
CA ARG A 102 19.96 29.61 -0.10
C ARG A 102 20.34 31.03 0.34
N HIS A 103 19.40 31.96 0.20
CA HIS A 103 19.54 33.38 0.60
C HIS A 103 20.50 34.24 -0.26
N THR A 104 20.87 33.80 -1.46
CA THR A 104 21.63 34.63 -2.40
C THR A 104 20.78 35.01 -3.61
N SER A 105 20.86 36.27 -4.05
CA SER A 105 20.29 36.75 -5.32
C SER A 105 21.15 36.35 -6.53
N PHE A 106 22.22 35.59 -6.31
CA PHE A 106 23.21 35.22 -7.31
C PHE A 106 22.75 33.97 -8.07
N ARG A 107 22.20 34.17 -9.27
CA ARG A 107 21.60 33.11 -10.11
C ARG A 107 22.46 32.66 -11.29
N HIS A 108 23.74 33.05 -11.35
CA HIS A 108 24.58 32.84 -12.55
C HIS A 108 25.34 31.51 -12.60
N ILE A 109 25.25 30.68 -11.56
CA ILE A 109 25.94 29.38 -11.51
C ILE A 109 24.93 28.33 -11.05
N GLU A 110 24.29 27.66 -12.01
CA GLU A 110 23.28 26.62 -11.78
C GLU A 110 23.93 25.23 -11.93
N TYR A 111 24.70 24.82 -10.92
CA TYR A 111 25.12 23.42 -10.81
C TYR A 111 24.49 22.80 -9.57
N PRO A 112 23.77 21.67 -9.68
CA PRO A 112 23.22 20.98 -8.52
C PRO A 112 24.39 20.53 -7.63
N THR A 113 24.47 21.12 -6.44
CA THR A 113 25.40 20.74 -5.39
C THR A 113 24.73 19.75 -4.47
N PHE A 114 25.47 18.74 -4.04
CA PHE A 114 24.99 17.86 -2.99
C PHE A 114 25.22 18.54 -1.64
N THR A 115 24.14 18.74 -0.89
CA THR A 115 24.20 19.49 0.38
C THR A 115 24.07 18.61 1.59
N ALA A 116 23.19 17.62 1.54
CA ALA A 116 22.93 16.76 2.69
C ALA A 116 22.37 15.41 2.25
N ILE A 117 22.13 14.53 3.23
CA ILE A 117 21.45 13.24 3.06
C ILE A 117 20.34 13.16 4.09
N SER A 118 19.18 12.66 3.68
CA SER A 118 18.14 12.17 4.58
C SER A 118 18.31 10.67 4.80
N VAL A 119 18.48 10.27 6.06
CA VAL A 119 18.66 8.86 6.46
C VAL A 119 17.49 8.44 7.35
N LEU A 120 16.82 7.35 6.97
CA LEU A 120 15.76 6.73 7.75
C LEU A 120 16.16 5.30 8.11
N GLU A 121 16.38 5.07 9.39
CA GLU A 121 16.75 3.77 9.95
C GLU A 121 15.52 2.99 10.41
N MET A 122 15.53 1.70 10.11
CA MET A 122 14.50 0.76 10.51
C MET A 122 15.12 -0.41 11.25
N ASP A 123 14.35 -0.94 12.20
CA ASP A 123 14.72 -2.12 12.97
C ASP A 123 14.81 -3.32 12.02
N PHE A 124 15.99 -3.94 11.98
CA PHE A 124 16.27 -5.07 11.10
C PHE A 124 15.40 -6.28 11.43
N ASP A 125 14.99 -6.42 12.69
CA ASP A 125 14.15 -7.53 13.15
C ASP A 125 12.76 -7.56 12.51
N ARG A 126 12.32 -6.44 11.92
CA ARG A 126 11.02 -6.34 11.23
C ARG A 126 11.07 -6.72 9.76
N ILE A 127 12.25 -6.98 9.22
CA ILE A 127 12.42 -7.34 7.80
C ILE A 127 12.21 -8.83 7.63
N ASP A 128 11.31 -9.22 6.73
CA ASP A 128 11.08 -10.62 6.40
C ASP A 128 12.28 -11.24 5.67
N ILE A 129 12.60 -12.49 6.00
CA ILE A 129 13.55 -13.29 5.22
C ILE A 129 12.80 -14.12 4.17
N ASN A 130 13.31 -14.14 2.94
CA ASN A 130 12.79 -15.03 1.90
C ASN A 130 13.65 -16.29 1.81
N GLN A 131 13.14 -17.40 2.36
CA GLN A 131 13.84 -18.68 2.45
C GLN A 131 13.58 -19.59 1.23
N CYS A 132 12.65 -19.20 0.36
CA CYS A 132 12.27 -19.98 -0.82
C CYS A 132 13.36 -19.97 -1.90
N PRO A 133 13.38 -20.98 -2.79
CA PRO A 133 14.30 -20.99 -3.92
C PRO A 133 14.10 -19.77 -4.82
N LYS A 134 15.13 -19.45 -5.60
CA LYS A 134 15.04 -18.35 -6.56
C LYS A 134 14.00 -18.69 -7.63
N GLY A 135 13.10 -17.76 -7.90
CA GLY A 135 12.01 -17.91 -8.85
C GLY A 135 11.59 -16.56 -9.43
N LYS A 136 10.48 -16.55 -10.17
CA LYS A 136 9.86 -15.31 -10.65
C LYS A 136 9.42 -14.48 -9.43
N GLY A 137 10.05 -13.33 -9.20
CA GLY A 137 9.85 -12.48 -8.02
C GLY A 137 10.98 -12.49 -6.98
N ASN A 138 11.91 -13.46 -7.03
CA ASN A 138 13.11 -13.52 -6.17
C ASN A 138 14.38 -13.70 -7.02
N ILE A 139 14.57 -12.81 -7.99
CA ILE A 139 15.70 -12.83 -8.95
C ILE A 139 16.95 -12.16 -8.32
N GLY A 140 16.73 -11.29 -7.33
CA GLY A 140 17.77 -10.51 -6.68
C GLY A 140 18.76 -11.31 -5.83
N PRO A 141 19.82 -10.65 -5.34
CA PRO A 141 20.75 -11.25 -4.39
C PRO A 141 20.04 -11.54 -3.07
N ASN A 142 19.78 -12.81 -2.80
CA ASN A 142 19.18 -13.28 -1.56
C ASN A 142 20.06 -14.40 -0.97
N LYS A 143 20.57 -14.17 0.25
CA LYS A 143 21.46 -15.10 0.95
C LYS A 143 20.71 -16.27 1.60
N PHE A 144 19.42 -16.10 1.87
CA PHE A 144 18.55 -17.12 2.45
C PHE A 144 17.82 -17.95 1.40
N ALA A 145 18.04 -17.69 0.11
CA ALA A 145 17.38 -18.44 -0.95
C ALA A 145 17.70 -19.95 -0.85
N ASP A 146 16.68 -20.77 -1.08
CA ASP A 146 16.76 -22.25 -1.02
C ASP A 146 17.18 -22.81 0.36
N THR A 147 16.90 -22.08 1.44
CA THR A 147 17.09 -22.57 2.83
C THR A 147 15.83 -23.18 3.44
N ALA A 148 14.67 -23.03 2.78
CA ALA A 148 13.41 -23.61 3.23
C ALA A 148 13.48 -25.15 3.27
N ARG A 149 12.96 -25.74 4.34
CA ARG A 149 12.85 -27.21 4.52
C ARG A 149 11.67 -27.83 3.76
N CYS A 150 11.15 -27.18 2.72
CA CYS A 150 10.06 -27.76 1.92
C CYS A 150 10.56 -29.01 1.16
N LYS A 151 9.71 -30.03 1.04
CA LYS A 151 10.00 -31.24 0.27
C LYS A 151 10.06 -30.90 -1.22
N LYS A 152 11.26 -30.92 -1.81
CA LYS A 152 11.48 -30.51 -3.20
C LYS A 152 10.75 -31.39 -4.23
N GLU A 153 10.32 -32.59 -3.87
CA GLU A 153 9.62 -33.50 -4.80
C GLU A 153 8.12 -33.21 -4.86
N THR A 154 7.49 -32.99 -3.71
CA THR A 154 6.03 -32.96 -3.56
C THR A 154 5.48 -31.55 -3.25
N THR A 155 6.32 -30.60 -2.84
CA THR A 155 5.92 -29.26 -2.39
C THR A 155 6.66 -28.12 -3.09
N GLU A 156 6.05 -26.94 -3.07
CA GLU A 156 6.53 -25.66 -3.57
C GLU A 156 6.49 -24.61 -2.44
N CYS A 157 7.52 -23.79 -2.36
CA CYS A 157 7.69 -22.82 -1.27
C CYS A 157 7.11 -21.46 -1.64
N GLU A 158 6.34 -20.88 -0.74
CA GLU A 158 5.81 -19.52 -0.84
C GLU A 158 6.21 -18.71 0.40
N PRO A 159 6.81 -17.52 0.25
CA PRO A 159 7.18 -16.68 1.38
C PRO A 159 5.94 -16.05 2.06
N ILE A 160 6.00 -15.87 3.38
CA ILE A 160 4.99 -15.17 4.16
C ILE A 160 5.52 -13.77 4.48
N HIS A 161 4.73 -12.74 4.20
CA HIS A 161 5.06 -11.34 4.49
C HIS A 161 4.59 -10.93 5.90
N GLY A 162 5.31 -9.99 6.53
CA GLY A 162 5.03 -9.50 7.89
C GLY A 162 5.43 -10.47 9.01
N TRP A 163 6.23 -11.49 8.70
CA TRP A 163 6.71 -12.47 9.67
C TRP A 163 7.86 -11.95 10.54
N GLY A 164 8.65 -10.99 10.04
CA GLY A 164 9.87 -10.48 10.65
C GLY A 164 11.11 -11.34 10.38
N PHE A 165 12.24 -10.94 10.96
CA PHE A 165 13.55 -11.56 10.75
C PHE A 165 13.70 -12.82 11.61
N ARG A 166 12.94 -13.86 11.28
CA ARG A 166 12.96 -15.16 11.97
C ARG A 166 12.71 -16.30 10.99
N ARG A 167 13.20 -17.49 11.34
CA ARG A 167 13.01 -18.70 10.53
C ARG A 167 11.53 -19.08 10.43
N GLY A 168 11.17 -19.71 9.33
CA GLY A 168 9.82 -20.24 9.11
C GLY A 168 8.84 -19.23 8.51
N GLY A 169 9.34 -18.11 7.96
CA GLY A 169 8.56 -17.11 7.25
C GLY A 169 8.17 -17.55 5.83
N TYR A 170 7.75 -18.81 5.69
CA TYR A 170 7.31 -19.40 4.42
C TYR A 170 6.26 -20.47 4.72
N GLN A 171 5.53 -20.88 3.69
CA GLN A 171 4.66 -22.05 3.72
C GLN A 171 4.94 -22.93 2.51
N CYS A 172 4.84 -24.25 2.70
CA CYS A 172 5.00 -25.22 1.62
C CYS A 172 3.61 -25.61 1.11
N ARG A 173 3.29 -25.18 -0.10
CA ARG A 173 2.13 -25.63 -0.86
C ARG A 173 2.46 -26.94 -1.59
N CYS A 174 1.46 -27.74 -1.92
CA CYS A 174 1.70 -28.90 -2.76
C CYS A 174 2.00 -28.47 -4.19
N ARG A 175 2.91 -29.18 -4.86
CA ARG A 175 3.16 -28.97 -6.29
C ARG A 175 1.96 -29.41 -7.12
N PRO A 176 1.79 -28.87 -8.33
CA PRO A 176 0.89 -29.45 -9.33
C PRO A 176 1.04 -30.97 -9.44
N GLY A 177 -0.08 -31.69 -9.46
CA GLY A 177 -0.13 -33.17 -9.45
C GLY A 177 -0.10 -33.80 -8.05
N PHE A 178 0.03 -33.00 -6.99
CA PHE A 178 0.01 -33.43 -5.59
C PHE A 178 -1.02 -32.64 -4.76
N ARG A 179 -1.61 -33.29 -3.77
CA ARG A 179 -2.58 -32.74 -2.81
C ARG A 179 -2.14 -32.95 -1.38
N LEU A 180 -2.69 -32.14 -0.46
CA LEU A 180 -2.45 -32.33 0.96
C LEU A 180 -3.02 -33.69 1.43
N PRO A 181 -2.38 -34.36 2.41
CA PRO A 181 -2.96 -35.50 3.10
C PRO A 181 -4.29 -35.11 3.77
N THR A 182 -5.25 -36.04 3.86
CA THR A 182 -6.61 -35.77 4.37
C THR A 182 -6.66 -35.21 5.80
N VAL A 183 -5.62 -35.46 6.59
CA VAL A 183 -5.50 -34.99 7.98
C VAL A 183 -5.11 -33.51 8.06
N VAL A 184 -4.44 -32.97 7.04
CA VAL A 184 -3.84 -31.62 7.06
C VAL A 184 -4.60 -30.72 6.10
N ARG A 185 -5.10 -29.59 6.61
CA ARG A 185 -6.01 -28.70 5.86
C ARG A 185 -5.35 -27.44 5.32
N THR A 186 -4.26 -27.00 5.93
CA THR A 186 -3.51 -25.82 5.50
C THR A 186 -2.19 -26.24 4.86
N PRO A 187 -1.59 -25.42 3.98
CA PRO A 187 -0.21 -25.59 3.58
C PRO A 187 0.70 -25.78 4.80
N PHE A 188 1.78 -26.54 4.63
CA PHE A 188 2.67 -26.81 5.73
C PHE A 188 3.43 -25.54 6.11
N LEU A 189 3.16 -25.00 7.30
CA LEU A 189 3.79 -23.77 7.77
C LEU A 189 5.29 -24.00 8.05
N GLY A 190 6.12 -23.09 7.56
CA GLY A 190 7.56 -23.10 7.74
C GLY A 190 7.95 -23.11 9.21
N GLU A 191 7.24 -22.41 10.09
CA GLU A 191 7.49 -22.45 11.54
C GLU A 191 7.46 -23.88 12.10
N ILE A 192 6.49 -24.69 11.67
CA ILE A 192 6.33 -26.08 12.13
C ILE A 192 7.45 -26.93 11.53
N LEU A 193 7.76 -26.75 10.24
CA LEU A 193 8.83 -27.48 9.56
C LEU A 193 10.21 -27.20 10.15
N GLU A 194 10.49 -25.95 10.50
CA GLU A 194 11.77 -25.54 11.07
C GLU A 194 11.96 -26.08 12.49
N ARG A 195 10.86 -26.26 13.24
CA ARG A 195 10.86 -26.86 14.59
C ARG A 195 10.82 -28.40 14.58
N ALA A 196 10.38 -29.01 13.48
CA ALA A 196 10.24 -30.46 13.39
C ALA A 196 11.59 -31.18 13.52
N THR A 197 11.59 -32.29 14.25
CA THR A 197 12.74 -33.20 14.32
C THR A 197 13.01 -33.82 12.96
N GLN A 198 14.20 -34.38 12.77
CA GLN A 198 14.57 -35.00 11.51
C GLN A 198 13.63 -36.18 11.17
N GLU A 199 13.31 -37.04 12.14
CA GLU A 199 12.37 -38.16 11.96
C GLU A 199 10.96 -37.71 11.58
N GLN A 200 10.44 -36.65 12.22
CA GLN A 200 9.12 -36.08 11.87
C GLN A 200 9.11 -35.47 10.47
N HIS A 201 10.21 -34.85 10.08
CA HIS A 201 10.36 -34.26 8.75
C HIS A 201 10.48 -35.32 7.66
N GLU A 202 11.18 -36.42 7.91
CA GLU A 202 11.35 -37.51 6.95
C GLU A 202 10.05 -38.29 6.74
N ASN A 203 9.30 -38.57 7.81
CA ASN A 203 8.06 -39.35 7.76
C ASN A 203 6.79 -38.54 7.46
N GLY A 204 6.90 -37.21 7.39
CA GLY A 204 5.77 -36.30 7.29
C GLY A 204 6.01 -35.14 6.32
N PHE A 205 5.01 -34.26 6.22
CA PHE A 205 5.04 -33.06 5.38
C PHE A 205 5.13 -33.32 3.86
N ASP A 206 4.85 -34.54 3.41
CA ASP A 206 4.72 -34.89 2.00
C ASP A 206 3.30 -34.70 1.49
N CYS A 207 3.18 -34.22 0.26
CA CYS A 207 1.91 -34.21 -0.46
C CYS A 207 1.68 -35.55 -1.19
N GLN A 208 0.43 -35.98 -1.26
CA GLN A 208 0.00 -37.21 -1.92
C GLN A 208 -0.30 -36.96 -3.41
N ARG A 209 -0.03 -37.91 -4.30
CA ARG A 209 -0.38 -37.77 -5.73
C ARG A 209 -1.91 -37.74 -5.93
N ILE A 210 -2.36 -37.00 -6.94
CA ILE A 210 -3.79 -36.74 -7.20
C ILE A 210 -4.52 -37.94 -7.87
N GLY A 211 -3.83 -38.80 -8.64
CA GLY A 211 -4.41 -40.06 -9.17
C GLY A 211 -5.41 -39.87 -10.33
N TRP A 212 -6.21 -40.90 -10.67
CA TRP A 212 -7.15 -40.97 -11.83
C TRP A 212 -8.40 -40.09 -11.70
N VAL A 213 -8.26 -38.91 -11.12
CA VAL A 213 -9.38 -38.02 -10.90
C VAL A 213 -9.20 -36.86 -11.88
N HIS A 214 -9.63 -37.05 -13.13
CA HIS A 214 -9.60 -36.02 -14.17
C HIS A 214 -10.95 -35.88 -14.86
N LYS A 215 -11.41 -34.63 -15.03
CA LYS A 215 -12.41 -34.24 -16.04
C LYS A 215 -11.62 -33.93 -17.33
N MET A 216 -12.12 -34.34 -18.50
CA MET A 216 -11.46 -34.08 -19.79
C MET A 216 -11.34 -32.57 -20.10
N PRO A 217 -10.40 -32.15 -20.98
CA PRO A 217 -10.22 -30.76 -21.40
C PRO A 217 -11.46 -30.16 -22.08
N VAL A 218 -11.60 -28.86 -21.89
CA VAL A 218 -12.71 -27.95 -22.18
C VAL A 218 -13.25 -28.03 -23.62
N GLN A 219 -14.58 -28.12 -23.77
CA GLN A 219 -15.29 -27.70 -24.98
C GLN A 219 -16.03 -26.38 -24.69
N TRP A 220 -15.84 -25.39 -25.55
CA TRP A 220 -16.56 -24.12 -25.46
C TRP A 220 -17.92 -24.31 -26.14
N GLU A 221 -18.94 -24.52 -25.33
CA GLU A 221 -20.31 -24.66 -25.79
C GLU A 221 -21.14 -23.45 -25.35
N LYS A 222 -22.19 -23.14 -26.10
CA LYS A 222 -23.19 -22.18 -25.62
C LYS A 222 -23.94 -22.82 -24.45
N ALA A 223 -24.07 -22.07 -23.36
CA ALA A 223 -24.88 -22.50 -22.23
C ALA A 223 -26.32 -22.77 -22.69
N THR A 224 -26.93 -23.86 -22.23
CA THR A 224 -28.34 -24.14 -22.52
C THR A 224 -29.22 -23.04 -21.88
N PRO A 225 -30.39 -22.72 -22.45
CA PRO A 225 -31.27 -21.69 -21.89
C PRO A 225 -31.61 -21.91 -20.40
N ASN A 226 -31.78 -23.18 -20.01
CA ASN A 226 -32.07 -23.54 -18.61
C ASN A 226 -30.90 -23.24 -17.67
N MET A 227 -29.65 -23.49 -18.12
CA MET A 227 -28.47 -23.15 -17.32
C MET A 227 -28.30 -21.63 -17.20
N LYS A 228 -28.57 -20.89 -18.28
CA LYS A 228 -28.54 -19.43 -18.24
C LYS A 228 -29.54 -18.87 -17.24
N GLU A 229 -30.78 -19.35 -17.27
CA GLU A 229 -31.81 -18.91 -16.31
C GLU A 229 -31.42 -19.27 -14.87
N PHE A 230 -30.87 -20.47 -14.63
CA PHE A 230 -30.36 -20.87 -13.32
C PHE A 230 -29.33 -19.89 -12.74
N TYR A 231 -28.33 -19.49 -13.54
CA TYR A 231 -27.33 -18.52 -13.09
C TYR A 231 -27.89 -17.09 -12.97
N LEU A 232 -28.86 -16.70 -13.81
CA LEU A 232 -29.53 -15.39 -13.70
C LEU A 232 -30.52 -15.32 -12.53
N GLU A 233 -31.05 -16.44 -12.06
CA GLU A 233 -31.83 -16.52 -10.81
C GLU A 233 -30.92 -16.35 -9.59
N GLU A 234 -29.72 -16.93 -9.62
CA GLU A 234 -28.71 -16.75 -8.56
C GLU A 234 -28.17 -15.31 -8.52
N PHE A 235 -27.91 -14.72 -9.69
CA PHE A 235 -27.43 -13.34 -9.85
C PHE A 235 -28.50 -12.46 -10.50
N TYR A 236 -29.61 -12.26 -9.78
CA TYR A 236 -30.78 -11.53 -10.26
C TYR A 236 -30.49 -10.08 -10.69
N GLU A 237 -29.41 -9.49 -10.16
CA GLU A 237 -28.94 -8.14 -10.50
C GLU A 237 -28.54 -8.00 -11.97
N TYR A 238 -28.34 -9.10 -12.69
CA TYR A 238 -28.02 -9.10 -14.12
C TYR A 238 -29.27 -9.22 -15.01
N LYS A 239 -30.44 -9.55 -14.46
CA LYS A 239 -31.71 -9.62 -15.18
C LYS A 239 -32.38 -8.24 -15.29
N ASN A 240 -32.47 -7.54 -14.16
CA ASN A 240 -33.05 -6.19 -14.06
C ASN A 240 -32.02 -5.26 -13.41
N TYR A 241 -31.25 -4.54 -14.22
CA TYR A 241 -30.26 -3.58 -13.74
C TYR A 241 -30.62 -2.15 -14.12
N SER A 242 -30.34 -1.22 -13.22
CA SER A 242 -30.30 0.20 -13.52
C SER A 242 -28.96 0.59 -14.15
N VAL A 243 -29.00 1.59 -15.04
CA VAL A 243 -27.81 2.11 -15.74
C VAL A 243 -27.48 3.51 -15.23
N GLY A 244 -26.20 3.88 -15.26
CA GLY A 244 -25.72 5.21 -14.86
C GLY A 244 -25.64 5.38 -13.34
N ALA A 245 -25.83 6.61 -12.85
CA ALA A 245 -25.67 6.94 -11.43
C ALA A 245 -26.57 6.10 -10.51
N HIS A 246 -27.77 5.74 -10.96
CA HIS A 246 -28.71 4.95 -10.15
C HIS A 246 -28.19 3.54 -9.82
N SER A 247 -27.24 3.01 -10.61
CA SER A 247 -26.60 1.71 -10.33
C SER A 247 -25.87 1.65 -8.98
N LEU A 248 -25.46 2.80 -8.43
CA LEU A 248 -24.78 2.89 -7.14
C LEU A 248 -25.74 2.98 -5.93
N HIS A 249 -27.04 3.16 -6.17
CA HIS A 249 -28.03 3.38 -5.11
C HIS A 249 -28.97 2.18 -4.90
N THR A 250 -28.78 1.09 -5.65
CA THR A 250 -29.58 -0.13 -5.50
C THR A 250 -29.07 -0.96 -4.31
N GLN A 251 -29.98 -1.65 -3.62
CA GLN A 251 -29.59 -2.52 -2.49
C GLN A 251 -28.68 -3.68 -2.93
N ASN A 252 -28.98 -4.28 -4.08
CA ASN A 252 -28.11 -5.23 -4.74
C ASN A 252 -27.55 -4.56 -6.00
N MET A 253 -26.24 -4.36 -6.03
CA MET A 253 -25.56 -3.64 -7.09
C MET A 253 -25.04 -4.60 -8.16
N ASN A 254 -25.32 -4.29 -9.43
CA ASN A 254 -24.62 -4.91 -10.54
C ASN A 254 -23.26 -4.25 -10.71
N ILE A 255 -22.18 -4.94 -10.32
CA ILE A 255 -20.83 -4.37 -10.31
C ILE A 255 -20.40 -3.88 -11.70
N ASP A 256 -20.74 -4.62 -12.76
CA ASP A 256 -20.33 -4.27 -14.12
C ASP A 256 -20.89 -2.90 -14.51
N GLN A 257 -22.14 -2.62 -14.13
CA GLN A 257 -22.79 -1.34 -14.42
C GLN A 257 -22.26 -0.21 -13.53
N ALA A 258 -22.01 -0.50 -12.25
CA ALA A 258 -21.41 0.44 -11.32
C ALA A 258 -20.00 0.86 -11.77
N LEU A 259 -19.15 -0.09 -12.15
CA LEU A 259 -17.81 0.20 -12.67
C LEU A 259 -17.86 0.90 -14.03
N LYS A 260 -18.77 0.50 -14.93
CA LYS A 260 -18.99 1.23 -16.19
C LYS A 260 -19.34 2.69 -15.92
N PHE A 261 -20.20 2.96 -14.94
CA PHE A 261 -20.53 4.33 -14.55
C PHE A 261 -19.29 5.06 -14.01
N ILE A 262 -18.62 4.52 -12.99
CA ILE A 262 -17.43 5.12 -12.38
C ILE A 262 -16.35 5.43 -13.43
N LEU A 263 -16.02 4.48 -14.30
CA LEU A 263 -15.02 4.62 -15.36
C LEU A 263 -15.47 5.55 -16.50
N SER A 264 -16.78 5.72 -16.70
CA SER A 264 -17.31 6.66 -17.69
C SER A 264 -17.19 8.12 -17.27
N VAL A 265 -17.14 8.38 -15.95
CA VAL A 265 -17.02 9.74 -15.39
C VAL A 265 -15.59 10.25 -15.58
N ASN A 266 -15.45 11.19 -16.50
CA ASN A 266 -14.20 11.82 -16.88
C ASN A 266 -14.35 13.34 -16.86
N ALA A 267 -13.25 14.09 -17.02
CA ALA A 267 -13.26 15.55 -17.00
C ALA A 267 -14.24 16.21 -18.01
N LYS A 268 -14.63 15.48 -19.07
CA LYS A 268 -15.60 15.92 -20.08
C LYS A 268 -17.05 15.57 -19.73
N THR A 269 -17.27 14.39 -19.15
CA THR A 269 -18.62 13.83 -18.88
C THR A 269 -19.13 14.19 -17.49
N CYS A 270 -18.27 14.53 -16.53
CA CYS A 270 -18.66 14.84 -15.15
C CYS A 270 -19.69 15.97 -15.04
N LYS A 271 -19.67 16.94 -15.97
CA LYS A 271 -20.62 18.07 -16.01
C LYS A 271 -22.05 17.67 -16.38
N GLN A 272 -22.25 16.45 -16.89
CA GLN A 272 -23.57 15.94 -17.27
C GLN A 272 -24.35 15.37 -16.07
N PHE A 273 -23.66 15.07 -14.96
CA PHE A 273 -24.25 14.46 -13.76
C PHE A 273 -24.48 15.49 -12.65
N HIS A 274 -25.40 15.20 -11.73
CA HIS A 274 -25.61 16.07 -10.58
C HIS A 274 -24.45 15.92 -9.57
N PRO A 275 -24.09 16.99 -8.82
CA PRO A 275 -23.02 16.91 -7.83
C PRO A 275 -23.19 15.82 -6.77
N GLN A 276 -24.43 15.48 -6.43
CA GLN A 276 -24.75 14.39 -5.49
C GLN A 276 -24.42 13.01 -6.08
N ASP A 277 -24.63 12.81 -7.39
CA ASP A 277 -24.34 11.56 -8.10
C ASP A 277 -22.82 11.29 -8.20
N LEU A 278 -22.01 12.35 -8.09
CA LEU A 278 -20.55 12.28 -8.11
C LEU A 278 -19.94 11.99 -6.73
N ILE A 279 -20.76 12.02 -5.67
CA ILE A 279 -20.32 11.69 -4.30
C ILE A 279 -20.65 10.22 -4.07
N LEU A 280 -19.62 9.39 -4.13
CA LEU A 280 -19.72 7.97 -3.84
C LEU A 280 -19.97 7.74 -2.34
N HIS A 281 -20.71 6.67 -2.03
CA HIS A 281 -20.90 6.22 -0.65
C HIS A 281 -19.58 5.70 -0.06
N GLY A 282 -19.43 5.79 1.26
CA GLY A 282 -18.20 5.42 1.95
C GLY A 282 -17.86 3.93 1.88
N ASP A 283 -18.85 3.07 1.63
CA ASP A 283 -18.72 1.61 1.48
C ASP A 283 -18.07 1.19 0.15
N ILE A 284 -18.00 2.07 -0.85
CA ILE A 284 -17.24 1.87 -2.10
C ILE A 284 -15.73 1.98 -1.82
N GLY A 285 -15.34 2.82 -0.87
CA GLY A 285 -13.96 2.99 -0.41
C GLY A 285 -13.53 1.99 0.67
N PHE A 286 -14.12 0.81 0.71
CA PHE A 286 -13.82 -0.21 1.72
C PHE A 286 -12.32 -0.56 1.75
N ASP A 287 -11.76 -0.76 2.94
CA ASP A 287 -10.33 -1.02 3.18
C ASP A 287 -9.33 0.06 2.71
N ALA A 288 -9.79 1.24 2.25
CA ALA A 288 -8.89 2.35 1.88
C ALA A 288 -7.96 2.76 3.03
N GLU A 289 -8.43 2.67 4.27
CA GLU A 289 -7.62 2.94 5.46
C GLU A 289 -6.45 1.97 5.62
N GLN A 290 -6.59 0.72 5.18
CA GLN A 290 -5.54 -0.31 5.28
C GLN A 290 -4.60 -0.29 4.08
N GLN A 291 -5.11 -0.04 2.88
CA GLN A 291 -4.30 -0.02 1.66
C GLN A 291 -3.43 1.23 1.55
N PHE A 292 -3.95 2.40 1.97
CA PHE A 292 -3.24 3.68 1.89
C PHE A 292 -2.64 4.17 3.22
N VAL A 293 -2.31 3.25 4.13
CA VAL A 293 -1.75 3.58 5.46
C VAL A 293 -0.46 4.39 5.35
N ASN A 294 0.39 4.09 4.37
CA ASN A 294 1.72 4.70 4.27
C ASN A 294 1.62 6.16 3.80
N GLU A 295 0.74 6.41 2.84
CA GLU A 295 0.40 7.70 2.26
C GLU A 295 -0.28 8.58 3.32
N ALA A 296 -1.20 8.00 4.10
CA ALA A 296 -1.81 8.68 5.25
C ALA A 296 -0.75 9.05 6.32
N LYS A 297 0.22 8.16 6.59
CA LYS A 297 1.33 8.46 7.51
C LYS A 297 2.23 9.60 7.01
N MET A 298 2.35 9.83 5.70
CA MET A 298 3.08 10.99 5.17
C MET A 298 2.39 12.31 5.53
N ALA A 299 1.05 12.36 5.44
CA ALA A 299 0.28 13.53 5.89
C ALA A 299 0.46 13.79 7.39
N VAL A 300 0.42 12.72 8.20
CA VAL A 300 0.66 12.79 9.65
C VAL A 300 2.07 13.28 9.96
N ARG A 301 3.09 12.83 9.21
CA ARG A 301 4.47 13.33 9.34
C ARG A 301 4.53 14.85 9.16
N LEU A 302 3.94 15.37 8.08
CA LEU A 302 3.94 16.80 7.82
C LEU A 302 3.16 17.58 8.88
N ALA A 303 1.99 17.09 9.29
CA ALA A 303 1.19 17.71 10.35
C ALA A 303 1.95 17.78 11.69
N ASN A 304 2.66 16.71 12.05
CA ASN A 304 3.49 16.65 13.25
C ASN A 304 4.69 17.60 13.17
N PHE A 305 5.34 17.68 12.00
CA PHE A 305 6.43 18.62 11.77
C PHE A 305 5.98 20.07 11.97
N ILE A 306 4.89 20.47 11.30
CA ILE A 306 4.33 21.83 11.41
C ILE A 306 3.92 22.12 12.86
N SER A 307 3.25 21.16 13.52
CA SER A 307 2.79 21.33 14.89
C SER A 307 3.96 21.51 15.86
N ALA A 308 5.00 20.70 15.74
CA ALA A 308 6.20 20.81 16.56
C ALA A 308 6.93 22.14 16.29
N PHE A 309 7.12 22.52 15.03
CA PHE A 309 7.78 23.77 14.67
C PHE A 309 7.06 24.99 15.25
N LEU A 310 5.73 25.07 15.10
CA LEU A 310 4.93 26.20 15.58
C LEU A 310 4.81 26.29 17.11
N GLN A 311 5.13 25.22 17.83
CA GLN A 311 5.13 25.19 19.29
C GLN A 311 6.52 25.55 19.86
N ILE A 312 7.59 25.21 19.14
CA ILE A 312 8.97 25.40 19.59
C ILE A 312 9.58 26.71 19.07
N SER A 313 9.19 27.17 17.88
CA SER A 313 9.74 28.37 17.26
C SER A 313 8.93 29.60 17.64
N ASP A 314 9.50 30.49 18.45
CA ASP A 314 9.03 31.86 18.63
C ASP A 314 10.04 32.84 18.03
N PRO A 315 9.73 33.48 16.89
CA PRO A 315 10.61 34.46 16.25
C PRO A 315 10.93 35.68 17.11
N LYS A 316 10.15 35.94 18.17
CA LYS A 316 10.36 37.05 19.10
C LYS A 316 11.18 36.63 20.32
N GLU A 317 11.50 35.35 20.48
CA GLU A 317 12.30 34.91 21.61
C GLU A 317 13.73 35.47 21.51
N VAL A 318 14.18 36.11 22.58
CA VAL A 318 15.55 36.62 22.69
C VAL A 318 16.37 35.57 23.41
N TYR A 319 17.33 34.98 22.72
CA TYR A 319 18.34 34.11 23.31
C TYR A 319 19.56 34.92 23.73
N SER A 320 20.24 34.50 24.81
CA SER A 320 21.51 35.10 25.22
C SER A 320 22.65 34.68 24.29
N GLY A 321 23.54 35.62 23.98
CA GLY A 321 24.75 35.36 23.19
C GLY A 321 24.53 35.45 21.69
N LYS A 322 25.09 34.49 20.92
CA LYS A 322 25.05 34.46 19.45
C LYS A 322 23.84 33.71 18.87
N ARG A 323 22.97 33.14 19.72
CA ARG A 323 21.80 32.39 19.27
C ARG A 323 20.74 33.35 18.72
N VAL A 324 20.29 33.08 17.51
CA VAL A 324 19.22 33.83 16.85
C VAL A 324 17.99 32.94 16.82
N ALA A 325 16.82 33.52 17.10
CA ALA A 325 15.57 32.79 16.96
C ALA A 325 15.29 32.44 15.50
N ASP A 326 14.67 31.29 15.28
CA ASP A 326 14.25 30.90 13.95
C ASP A 326 13.20 31.88 13.41
N LYS A 327 13.29 32.15 12.11
CA LYS A 327 12.28 32.92 11.41
C LYS A 327 11.00 32.10 11.28
N PRO A 328 9.83 32.75 11.17
CA PRO A 328 8.59 32.03 10.89
C PRO A 328 8.68 31.29 9.55
N LEU A 329 7.87 30.25 9.40
CA LEU A 329 7.77 29.48 8.15
C LEU A 329 7.44 30.39 6.97
N SER A 330 8.23 30.30 5.90
CA SER A 330 7.97 31.05 4.67
C SER A 330 6.93 30.37 3.79
N GLU A 331 6.33 31.13 2.86
CA GLU A 331 5.39 30.60 1.86
C GLU A 331 6.04 29.50 1.03
N ASP A 332 7.26 29.75 0.53
CA ASP A 332 8.02 28.81 -0.30
C ASP A 332 8.35 27.51 0.44
N GLN A 333 8.67 27.60 1.74
CA GLN A 333 8.92 26.41 2.57
C GLN A 333 7.67 25.54 2.66
N MET A 334 6.52 26.15 2.94
CA MET A 334 5.26 25.40 3.05
C MET A 334 4.77 24.84 1.72
N ILE A 335 4.96 25.58 0.63
CA ILE A 335 4.71 25.10 -0.74
C ILE A 335 5.61 23.90 -1.04
N GLY A 336 6.91 23.99 -0.74
CA GLY A 336 7.88 22.92 -0.92
C GLY A 336 7.52 21.66 -0.13
N GLU A 337 7.17 21.79 1.15
CA GLU A 337 6.75 20.67 2.00
C GLU A 337 5.45 20.01 1.49
N THR A 338 4.48 20.80 1.03
CA THR A 338 3.23 20.27 0.46
C THR A 338 3.50 19.54 -0.86
N LEU A 339 4.35 20.11 -1.72
CA LEU A 339 4.77 19.50 -2.98
C LEU A 339 5.56 18.19 -2.75
N ALA A 340 6.41 18.14 -1.72
CA ALA A 340 7.21 16.96 -1.39
C ALA A 340 6.35 15.72 -1.09
N LEU A 341 5.12 15.89 -0.58
CA LEU A 341 4.19 14.78 -0.40
C LEU A 341 3.80 14.15 -1.75
N VAL A 342 3.45 14.96 -2.75
CA VAL A 342 3.02 14.48 -4.08
C VAL A 342 4.20 13.94 -4.90
N LEU A 343 5.40 14.51 -4.71
CA LEU A 343 6.64 14.01 -5.31
C LEU A 343 7.10 12.67 -4.71
N GLY A 344 6.86 12.47 -3.41
CA GLY A 344 7.37 11.34 -2.66
C GLY A 344 6.70 10.00 -2.98
N ASP A 345 5.45 10.02 -3.43
CA ASP A 345 4.67 8.81 -3.75
C ASP A 345 3.80 8.99 -5.00
N THR A 346 3.86 8.03 -5.92
CA THR A 346 3.07 8.03 -7.16
C THR A 346 1.59 7.73 -6.93
N LYS A 347 1.20 7.20 -5.76
CA LYS A 347 -0.20 6.96 -5.40
C LYS A 347 -0.91 8.22 -4.89
N ILE A 348 -0.17 9.18 -4.33
CA ILE A 348 -0.72 10.46 -3.88
C ILE A 348 -1.06 11.30 -5.11
N TRP A 349 -2.34 11.62 -5.29
CA TRP A 349 -2.83 12.40 -6.43
C TRP A 349 -2.75 13.91 -6.16
N SER A 350 -3.11 14.32 -4.94
CA SER A 350 -2.93 15.69 -4.46
C SER A 350 -2.65 15.74 -2.97
N ALA A 351 -2.04 16.84 -2.53
CA ALA A 351 -1.83 17.15 -1.12
C ALA A 351 -2.09 18.63 -0.88
N GLY A 352 -2.65 18.97 0.28
CA GLY A 352 -2.91 20.35 0.66
C GLY A 352 -2.64 20.60 2.14
N THR A 353 -2.10 21.78 2.44
CA THR A 353 -2.01 22.27 3.82
C THR A 353 -2.89 23.49 3.96
N PHE A 354 -3.91 23.42 4.82
CA PHE A 354 -4.96 24.42 4.92
C PHE A 354 -4.86 25.16 6.24
N TRP A 355 -4.53 26.45 6.21
CA TRP A 355 -4.39 27.26 7.41
C TRP A 355 -5.70 27.94 7.79
N GLU A 356 -5.94 28.08 9.08
CA GLU A 356 -7.04 28.92 9.55
C GLU A 356 -6.72 30.43 9.37
N ARG A 357 -7.77 31.25 9.33
CA ARG A 357 -7.68 32.70 9.15
C ARG A 357 -6.68 33.33 10.12
N ASN A 358 -5.75 34.11 9.56
CA ASN A 358 -4.69 34.83 10.29
C ASN A 358 -3.78 33.91 11.15
N LYS A 359 -3.68 32.61 10.84
CA LYS A 359 -2.77 31.69 11.54
C LYS A 359 -1.42 31.54 10.85
N PHE A 360 -1.34 31.85 9.56
CA PHE A 360 -0.08 31.90 8.82
C PHE A 360 0.50 33.32 8.84
N THR A 361 1.83 33.46 8.85
CA THR A 361 2.48 34.77 8.95
C THR A 361 2.27 35.61 7.70
N ASN A 362 1.99 36.91 7.88
CA ASN A 362 1.80 37.90 6.81
C ASN A 362 0.70 37.59 5.78
N ARG A 363 -0.20 36.63 6.05
CA ARG A 363 -1.34 36.29 5.19
C ARG A 363 -2.62 36.11 6.00
N THR A 364 -3.74 36.53 5.42
CA THR A 364 -5.07 36.31 6.01
C THR A 364 -5.54 34.88 5.82
N LEU A 365 -5.31 34.33 4.63
CA LEU A 365 -5.58 32.95 4.24
C LEU A 365 -4.36 32.44 3.47
N PHE A 366 -4.00 31.19 3.70
CA PHE A 366 -2.93 30.52 2.98
C PHE A 366 -3.25 29.03 2.91
N ALA A 367 -3.29 28.48 1.71
CA ALA A 367 -3.64 27.09 1.50
C ALA A 367 -2.95 26.53 0.25
N PRO A 368 -1.64 26.19 0.32
CA PRO A 368 -0.97 25.54 -0.81
C PRO A 368 -1.59 24.15 -1.03
N PHE A 369 -1.95 23.90 -2.29
CA PHE A 369 -2.53 22.66 -2.78
C PHE A 369 -1.73 22.19 -3.99
N ALA A 370 -0.99 21.11 -3.81
CA ALA A 370 -0.18 20.48 -4.83
C ALA A 370 -0.94 19.30 -5.46
N TYR A 371 -0.90 19.16 -6.78
CA TYR A 371 -1.56 18.07 -7.49
C TYR A 371 -0.86 17.72 -8.80
N LYS A 372 -1.15 16.52 -9.32
CA LYS A 372 -0.74 16.07 -10.65
C LYS A 372 -1.96 15.73 -11.50
N THR A 373 -1.78 15.72 -12.82
CA THR A 373 -2.87 15.49 -13.78
C THR A 373 -2.79 14.15 -14.49
N GLN A 374 -1.61 13.53 -14.53
CA GLN A 374 -1.41 12.21 -15.12
C GLN A 374 -0.58 11.36 -14.15
N LEU A 375 -0.67 10.04 -14.30
CA LEU A 375 0.15 9.10 -13.53
C LEU A 375 1.62 9.18 -13.96
N ASN A 376 2.56 9.04 -13.02
CA ASN A 376 4.01 9.03 -13.27
C ASN A 376 4.56 10.25 -14.05
N THR A 377 4.06 11.46 -13.75
CA THR A 377 4.58 12.68 -14.36
C THR A 377 5.80 13.22 -13.63
N ARG A 378 6.60 14.02 -14.36
CA ARG A 378 7.59 14.95 -13.79
C ARG A 378 7.09 16.40 -13.75
N LYS A 379 5.85 16.62 -14.14
CA LYS A 379 5.17 17.92 -14.15
C LYS A 379 4.14 17.96 -13.04
N PHE A 380 4.28 18.92 -12.14
CA PHE A 380 3.44 19.12 -10.97
C PHE A 380 2.88 20.54 -10.97
N LYS A 381 1.71 20.69 -10.35
CA LYS A 381 1.06 21.99 -10.19
C LYS A 381 0.83 22.25 -8.72
N VAL A 382 1.05 23.48 -8.30
CA VAL A 382 0.71 23.96 -6.96
C VAL A 382 -0.11 25.22 -7.10
N GLU A 383 -1.22 25.30 -6.38
CA GLU A 383 -2.02 26.50 -6.30
C GLU A 383 -2.31 26.87 -4.86
N ASP A 384 -2.31 28.16 -4.55
CA ASP A 384 -2.85 28.66 -3.28
C ASP A 384 -4.38 28.82 -3.39
N LEU A 385 -5.14 27.97 -2.70
CA LEU A 385 -6.60 28.03 -2.69
C LEU A 385 -7.17 29.29 -2.03
N ALA A 386 -6.34 30.09 -1.34
CA ALA A 386 -6.73 31.41 -0.86
C ALA A 386 -7.09 32.41 -1.99
N ARG A 387 -6.76 32.09 -3.25
CA ARG A 387 -7.10 32.86 -4.46
C ARG A 387 -8.61 32.91 -4.75
N LEU A 388 -9.36 31.91 -4.30
CA LEU A 388 -10.80 31.80 -4.54
C LEU A 388 -11.53 32.81 -3.63
N ASN A 389 -11.66 34.04 -4.10
CA ASN A 389 -12.24 35.17 -3.36
C ASN A 389 -13.77 35.06 -3.18
N GLU A 390 -14.43 34.13 -3.87
CA GLU A 390 -15.85 33.91 -3.69
C GLU A 390 -16.13 33.26 -2.33
N THR A 391 -17.02 33.86 -1.55
CA THR A 391 -17.35 33.41 -0.19
C THR A 391 -17.79 31.94 -0.15
N LYS A 392 -18.41 31.42 -1.21
CA LYS A 392 -18.81 30.01 -1.31
C LYS A 392 -17.67 29.05 -1.68
N GLU A 393 -16.65 29.55 -2.37
CA GLU A 393 -15.54 28.73 -2.88
C GLU A 393 -14.37 28.62 -1.90
N ALA A 394 -14.28 29.57 -0.94
CA ALA A 394 -13.28 29.56 0.11
C ALA A 394 -13.24 28.21 0.86
N TYR A 395 -12.03 27.64 0.99
CA TYR A 395 -11.82 26.35 1.65
C TYR A 395 -12.28 26.33 3.11
N THR A 396 -12.30 27.48 3.78
CA THR A 396 -12.76 27.65 5.17
C THR A 396 -14.24 27.34 5.36
N ASN A 397 -15.05 27.44 4.30
CA ASN A 397 -16.48 27.15 4.32
C ASN A 397 -16.82 25.72 3.90
N LYS A 398 -15.82 24.90 3.53
CA LYS A 398 -16.06 23.50 3.20
C LYS A 398 -16.37 22.70 4.46
N HIS A 399 -17.32 21.77 4.35
CA HIS A 399 -17.81 20.96 5.46
C HIS A 399 -16.68 20.23 6.21
N TRP A 400 -15.74 19.62 5.49
CA TRP A 400 -14.61 18.90 6.08
C TRP A 400 -13.68 19.79 6.93
N PHE A 401 -13.48 21.06 6.53
CA PHE A 401 -12.63 22.00 7.26
C PHE A 401 -13.33 22.49 8.53
N GLN A 402 -14.61 22.86 8.41
CA GLN A 402 -15.43 23.27 9.55
C GLN A 402 -15.58 22.16 10.58
N PHE A 403 -15.82 20.93 10.12
CA PHE A 403 -15.92 19.75 10.97
C PHE A 403 -14.62 19.48 11.75
N SER A 404 -13.47 19.57 11.07
CA SER A 404 -12.16 19.40 11.71
C SER A 404 -11.91 20.46 12.79
N LYS A 405 -12.24 21.73 12.48
CA LYS A 405 -12.15 22.85 13.41
C LYS A 405 -13.07 22.67 14.63
N GLN A 406 -14.32 22.24 14.42
CA GLN A 406 -15.28 21.99 15.50
C GLN A 406 -14.80 20.86 16.42
N ARG A 407 -14.37 19.73 15.86
CA ARG A 407 -13.81 18.60 16.64
C ARG A 407 -12.62 19.02 17.50
N TRP A 408 -11.74 19.85 16.96
CA TRP A 408 -10.65 20.41 17.76
C TRP A 408 -11.20 21.25 18.91
N SER A 409 -12.16 22.14 18.65
CA SER A 409 -12.73 23.02 19.68
C SER A 409 -13.48 22.29 20.80
N THR A 410 -14.06 21.12 20.55
CA THR A 410 -14.90 20.39 21.53
C THR A 410 -14.14 19.40 22.40
N ASN A 411 -12.96 18.93 21.96
CA ASN A 411 -12.27 17.82 22.63
C ASN A 411 -11.42 18.22 23.85
N PHE A 412 -11.47 19.47 24.32
CA PHE A 412 -10.62 19.96 25.41
C PHE A 412 -11.23 19.92 26.81
N ASP A 413 -12.54 19.65 26.95
CA ASP A 413 -13.22 19.73 28.24
C ASP A 413 -12.79 18.63 29.24
N SER A 414 -12.30 17.49 28.77
CA SER A 414 -11.86 16.35 29.61
C SER A 414 -10.34 16.15 29.66
N LEU A 415 -9.56 16.97 28.93
CA LEU A 415 -8.11 16.86 28.86
C LEU A 415 -7.51 17.86 29.84
N GLU A 416 -6.71 17.38 30.81
CA GLU A 416 -5.84 18.27 31.59
C GLU A 416 -5.07 19.14 30.58
N LYS A 417 -5.26 20.46 30.66
CA LYS A 417 -4.65 21.45 29.78
C LYS A 417 -3.22 21.01 29.43
N PHE A 418 -2.97 20.57 28.20
CA PHE A 418 -1.67 20.04 27.81
C PHE A 418 -0.63 21.16 27.89
N PHE A 419 0.09 21.22 29.01
CA PHE A 419 1.19 22.15 29.20
C PHE A 419 2.43 21.59 28.51
N MET A 420 2.90 22.26 27.47
CA MET A 420 4.27 22.03 27.02
C MET A 420 5.21 22.74 28.01
N LYS A 421 5.79 21.99 28.93
CA LYS A 421 6.79 22.48 29.89
C LYS A 421 8.17 22.00 29.46
N ILE A 422 8.80 22.71 28.54
CA ILE A 422 10.17 22.39 28.12
C ILE A 422 11.14 23.26 28.92
N LYS A 423 12.30 22.70 29.25
CA LYS A 423 13.41 23.45 29.85
C LYS A 423 14.51 23.57 28.80
N ILE A 424 14.83 24.79 28.40
CA ILE A 424 15.87 25.08 27.39
C ILE A 424 17.16 25.51 28.11
N ARG A 425 18.32 25.08 27.61
CA ARG A 425 19.62 25.51 28.15
C ARG A 425 19.83 27.01 27.90
N PHE A 426 20.10 27.76 28.96
CA PHE A 426 20.35 29.20 28.91
C PHE A 426 21.68 29.53 28.18
N ASN A 427 22.76 28.81 28.50
CA ASN A 427 24.08 28.97 27.91
C ASN A 427 24.56 27.68 27.21
N GLU A 428 25.71 27.74 26.53
CA GLU A 428 26.33 26.59 25.85
C GLU A 428 26.82 25.52 26.84
N THR A 429 27.24 25.94 28.03
CA THR A 429 27.70 25.06 29.12
C THR A 429 26.55 24.33 29.83
N GLY A 430 25.30 24.81 29.71
CA GLY A 430 24.11 24.16 30.25
C GLY A 430 23.87 24.34 31.75
N GLU A 431 24.52 25.32 32.39
CA GLU A 431 24.48 25.55 33.84
C GLU A 431 23.09 25.96 34.35
N TYR A 432 22.34 26.69 33.54
CA TYR A 432 20.99 27.15 33.88
C TYR A 432 19.97 26.70 32.83
N LEU A 433 18.82 26.25 33.31
CA LEU A 433 17.67 25.88 32.48
C LEU A 433 16.61 26.98 32.55
N LYS A 434 16.28 27.56 31.40
CA LYS A 434 15.16 28.50 31.24
C LYS A 434 13.87 27.71 31.01
N LYS A 435 12.80 28.10 31.70
CA LYS A 435 11.46 27.55 31.53
C LYS A 435 10.86 28.05 30.22
N TYR A 436 10.44 27.14 29.35
CA TYR A 436 9.76 27.42 28.08
C TYR A 436 8.36 26.81 28.14
N GLU A 437 7.38 27.65 28.42
CA GLU A 437 5.97 27.28 28.56
C GLU A 437 5.12 28.08 27.59
N HIS A 438 4.48 27.41 26.63
CA HIS A 438 3.49 28.03 25.74
C HIS A 438 2.10 27.46 26.03
N TYR A 439 1.17 28.37 26.31
CA TYR A 439 -0.25 28.09 26.47
C TYR A 439 -1.08 29.29 25.99
N PRO A 440 -2.28 29.08 25.44
CA PRO A 440 -2.91 27.79 25.09
C PRO A 440 -2.60 27.32 23.65
N ASN A 441 -2.78 26.02 23.38
CA ASN A 441 -2.68 25.44 22.04
C ASN A 441 -3.94 25.75 21.23
N PHE A 442 -3.77 26.18 19.98
CA PHE A 442 -4.87 26.50 19.07
C PHE A 442 -4.86 25.61 17.84
N TYR A 443 -6.04 25.41 17.26
CA TYR A 443 -6.15 24.90 15.89
C TYR A 443 -5.43 25.87 14.96
N ARG A 444 -4.60 25.35 14.06
CA ARG A 444 -3.86 26.17 13.09
C ARG A 444 -4.13 25.75 11.66
N GLY A 445 -4.40 24.48 11.43
CA GLY A 445 -4.70 23.98 10.10
C GLY A 445 -4.82 22.45 10.04
N VAL A 446 -5.04 21.96 8.82
CA VAL A 446 -5.14 20.53 8.49
C VAL A 446 -4.23 20.24 7.31
N VAL A 447 -3.57 19.09 7.37
CA VAL A 447 -2.87 18.50 6.21
C VAL A 447 -3.77 17.42 5.66
N ALA A 448 -4.10 17.50 4.37
CA ALA A 448 -4.85 16.46 3.67
C ALA A 448 -4.04 15.92 2.50
N VAL A 449 -4.13 14.62 2.29
CA VAL A 449 -3.63 13.93 1.09
C VAL A 449 -4.83 13.26 0.43
N THR A 450 -4.83 13.25 -0.89
CA THR A 450 -5.83 12.52 -1.68
C THR A 450 -5.11 11.48 -2.53
N MET A 451 -5.73 10.33 -2.64
CA MET A 451 -5.24 9.19 -3.39
C MET A 451 -6.21 8.93 -4.54
N ASP A 452 -5.71 8.31 -5.60
CA ASP A 452 -6.57 7.85 -6.68
C ASP A 452 -7.34 6.61 -6.23
N MET A 453 -8.67 6.71 -6.22
CA MET A 453 -9.56 5.62 -5.81
C MET A 453 -9.45 4.42 -6.75
N LEU A 454 -9.09 4.62 -8.03
CA LEU A 454 -8.93 3.52 -8.99
C LEU A 454 -7.72 2.62 -8.70
N GLN A 455 -6.87 3.00 -7.74
CA GLN A 455 -5.76 2.19 -7.27
C GLN A 455 -6.14 1.31 -6.06
N LEU A 456 -7.35 1.47 -5.53
CA LEU A 456 -7.88 0.66 -4.44
C LEU A 456 -8.29 -0.73 -4.97
N ASP A 457 -7.95 -1.80 -4.27
CA ASP A 457 -8.45 -3.13 -4.61
C ASP A 457 -9.90 -3.33 -4.15
N ILE A 458 -10.73 -3.91 -5.02
CA ILE A 458 -12.13 -4.25 -4.71
C ILE A 458 -12.20 -5.58 -3.97
N ASN A 459 -12.89 -5.61 -2.82
CA ASN A 459 -13.19 -6.84 -2.10
C ASN A 459 -14.62 -7.34 -2.39
N GLN A 460 -14.72 -8.35 -3.25
CA GLN A 460 -16.01 -8.94 -3.66
C GLN A 460 -16.49 -10.11 -2.77
N CYS A 461 -15.66 -10.52 -1.81
CA CYS A 461 -15.93 -11.71 -1.01
C CYS A 461 -16.98 -11.45 0.08
N PRO A 462 -17.63 -12.51 0.60
CA PRO A 462 -18.56 -12.39 1.72
C PRO A 462 -17.88 -11.83 2.96
N ASP A 463 -18.58 -10.97 3.69
CA ASP A 463 -18.13 -10.46 4.99
C ASP A 463 -19.34 -10.32 5.94
N LYS A 464 -19.07 -9.97 7.19
CA LYS A 464 -20.08 -9.78 8.22
C LYS A 464 -21.08 -8.69 7.78
N TYR A 465 -22.36 -8.93 8.10
CA TYR A 465 -23.44 -8.04 7.69
C TYR A 465 -23.23 -6.55 8.07
N TYR A 466 -22.66 -6.29 9.25
CA TYR A 466 -22.44 -4.92 9.75
C TYR A 466 -21.24 -4.19 9.15
N VAL A 467 -20.39 -4.88 8.37
CA VAL A 467 -19.25 -4.25 7.72
C VAL A 467 -19.73 -3.56 6.43
N PRO A 468 -19.52 -2.24 6.30
CA PRO A 468 -19.96 -1.48 5.12
C PRO A 468 -18.98 -1.72 3.97
N ASN A 469 -19.34 -2.61 3.05
CA ASN A 469 -18.64 -2.86 1.79
C ASN A 469 -19.68 -2.99 0.68
N ALA A 470 -19.65 -2.09 -0.30
CA ALA A 470 -20.60 -2.06 -1.41
C ALA A 470 -20.47 -3.29 -2.34
N PHE A 471 -19.29 -3.92 -2.36
CA PHE A 471 -18.97 -5.01 -3.27
C PHE A 471 -19.05 -6.39 -2.61
N LYS A 472 -19.37 -6.49 -1.31
CA LYS A 472 -19.46 -7.80 -0.64
C LYS A 472 -20.52 -8.70 -1.27
N ASP A 473 -20.29 -10.01 -1.22
CA ASP A 473 -21.19 -11.04 -1.78
C ASP A 473 -21.45 -10.97 -3.30
N THR A 474 -20.66 -10.17 -4.03
CA THR A 474 -20.82 -10.01 -5.48
C THR A 474 -19.96 -10.97 -6.32
N HIS A 475 -19.11 -11.77 -5.68
CA HIS A 475 -18.28 -12.78 -6.34
C HIS A 475 -19.11 -13.83 -7.10
N LYS A 476 -18.46 -14.49 -8.07
CA LYS A 476 -19.05 -15.53 -8.94
C LYS A 476 -18.53 -16.94 -8.62
N CYS A 477 -17.85 -17.13 -7.49
CA CYS A 477 -17.53 -18.46 -6.99
C CYS A 477 -18.79 -19.31 -6.75
N HIS A 478 -18.72 -20.60 -7.06
CA HIS A 478 -19.82 -21.53 -6.85
C HIS A 478 -20.07 -21.76 -5.33
N ARG A 479 -21.19 -21.26 -4.82
CA ARG A 479 -21.47 -21.11 -3.37
C ARG A 479 -21.52 -22.42 -2.58
N LYS A 480 -21.82 -23.55 -3.22
CA LYS A 480 -21.99 -24.85 -2.53
C LYS A 480 -20.69 -25.62 -2.27
N ASN A 481 -19.65 -25.37 -3.07
CA ASN A 481 -18.43 -26.19 -3.07
C ASN A 481 -17.13 -25.35 -3.05
N SER A 482 -17.25 -24.02 -3.12
CA SER A 482 -16.12 -23.11 -3.07
C SER A 482 -16.47 -21.87 -2.24
N TYR A 483 -15.44 -21.21 -1.73
CA TYR A 483 -15.53 -19.94 -1.01
C TYR A 483 -14.56 -18.92 -1.62
N CYS A 484 -14.87 -17.63 -1.42
CA CYS A 484 -14.13 -16.52 -1.98
C CYS A 484 -13.00 -16.07 -1.04
N VAL A 485 -11.83 -15.77 -1.59
CA VAL A 485 -10.71 -15.13 -0.88
C VAL A 485 -10.20 -13.94 -1.70
N PRO A 486 -10.10 -12.71 -1.14
CA PRO A 486 -9.67 -11.54 -1.89
C PRO A 486 -8.18 -11.62 -2.25
N ILE A 487 -7.81 -11.02 -3.38
CA ILE A 487 -6.42 -10.87 -3.85
C ILE A 487 -6.12 -9.38 -3.95
N LEU A 488 -5.06 -8.94 -3.28
CA LEU A 488 -4.60 -7.55 -3.31
C LEU A 488 -3.62 -7.29 -4.47
N GLY A 489 -3.54 -6.05 -4.94
CA GLY A 489 -2.63 -5.58 -5.98
C GLY A 489 -3.14 -5.73 -7.41
N ARG A 490 -4.45 -5.85 -7.61
CA ARG A 490 -5.11 -5.90 -8.94
C ARG A 490 -5.77 -4.57 -9.31
N GLY A 491 -5.85 -3.63 -8.40
CA GLY A 491 -6.47 -2.32 -8.59
C GLY A 491 -8.00 -2.40 -8.57
N PHE A 492 -8.64 -1.34 -9.06
CA PHE A 492 -10.09 -1.19 -8.99
C PHE A 492 -10.82 -1.94 -10.12
N GLU A 493 -10.62 -3.26 -10.16
CA GLU A 493 -11.18 -4.18 -11.15
C GLU A 493 -11.92 -5.36 -10.49
N ILE A 494 -12.93 -5.89 -11.19
CA ILE A 494 -13.59 -7.15 -10.81
C ILE A 494 -12.69 -8.36 -10.98
N GLY A 495 -13.00 -9.43 -10.27
CA GLY A 495 -12.23 -10.66 -10.27
C GLY A 495 -10.99 -10.59 -9.40
N SER A 496 -10.90 -9.60 -8.50
CA SER A 496 -9.82 -9.44 -7.52
C SER A 496 -9.96 -10.42 -6.34
N TYR A 497 -10.24 -11.67 -6.65
CA TYR A 497 -10.41 -12.77 -5.70
C TYR A 497 -10.03 -14.10 -6.34
N LYS A 498 -9.90 -15.13 -5.51
CA LYS A 498 -9.82 -16.53 -5.92
C LYS A 498 -10.95 -17.33 -5.29
N CYS A 499 -11.42 -18.32 -6.03
CA CYS A 499 -12.37 -19.32 -5.53
C CYS A 499 -11.61 -20.55 -5.06
N GLU A 500 -11.54 -20.74 -3.75
CA GLU A 500 -10.93 -21.90 -3.11
C GLU A 500 -12.00 -22.94 -2.77
N CYS A 501 -11.68 -24.23 -2.89
CA CYS A 501 -12.65 -25.28 -2.63
C CYS A 501 -12.96 -25.41 -1.13
N LEU A 502 -14.24 -25.58 -0.81
CA LEU A 502 -14.68 -25.89 0.55
C LEU A 502 -14.12 -27.25 1.00
N GLN A 503 -14.10 -27.45 2.31
CA GLN A 503 -13.68 -28.71 2.89
C GLN A 503 -14.53 -29.88 2.34
N GLY A 504 -13.85 -30.96 1.93
CA GLY A 504 -14.50 -32.12 1.31
C GLY A 504 -14.67 -32.01 -0.20
N TYR A 505 -14.26 -30.89 -0.78
CA TYR A 505 -14.15 -30.68 -2.22
C TYR A 505 -12.69 -30.46 -2.62
N GLU A 506 -12.36 -30.80 -3.86
CA GLU A 506 -11.03 -30.60 -4.45
C GLU A 506 -11.11 -29.92 -5.81
N TYR A 507 -10.01 -29.24 -6.15
CA TYR A 507 -9.83 -28.61 -7.44
C TYR A 507 -9.72 -29.70 -8.53
N PRO A 508 -10.52 -29.62 -9.61
CA PRO A 508 -10.68 -30.75 -10.52
C PRO A 508 -9.57 -30.90 -11.57
N PHE A 509 -8.69 -29.91 -11.73
CA PHE A 509 -7.64 -29.88 -12.76
C PHE A 509 -6.24 -30.05 -12.16
N GLU A 510 -5.28 -30.55 -12.95
CA GLU A 510 -3.88 -30.67 -12.53
C GLU A 510 -3.07 -29.45 -12.99
N ASP A 511 -3.41 -28.29 -12.42
CA ASP A 511 -2.67 -27.05 -12.65
C ASP A 511 -1.75 -26.72 -11.47
N PRO A 512 -0.74 -25.84 -11.67
CA PRO A 512 0.08 -25.31 -10.58
C PRO A 512 -0.72 -24.55 -9.51
N ILE A 513 -1.96 -24.18 -9.84
CA ILE A 513 -2.89 -23.48 -8.97
C ILE A 513 -3.99 -24.43 -8.51
N THR A 514 -4.45 -24.27 -7.27
CA THR A 514 -5.52 -25.10 -6.67
C THR A 514 -6.82 -24.31 -6.46
N TYR A 515 -6.99 -23.23 -7.21
CA TYR A 515 -8.12 -22.31 -7.09
C TYR A 515 -8.51 -21.80 -8.47
N PHE A 516 -9.72 -21.31 -8.60
CA PHE A 516 -10.16 -20.61 -9.80
C PHE A 516 -9.88 -19.12 -9.66
N ASP A 517 -9.20 -18.54 -10.64
CA ASP A 517 -8.93 -17.11 -10.67
C ASP A 517 -10.24 -16.34 -10.93
N GLY A 518 -10.58 -15.41 -10.04
CA GLY A 518 -11.79 -14.60 -10.14
C GLY A 518 -11.91 -13.87 -11.47
N GLN A 519 -10.83 -13.35 -12.05
CA GLN A 519 -10.90 -12.66 -13.36
C GLN A 519 -11.40 -13.58 -14.48
N LEU A 520 -10.98 -14.85 -14.47
CA LEU A 520 -11.46 -15.86 -15.43
C LEU A 520 -12.92 -16.23 -15.17
N VAL A 521 -13.29 -16.40 -13.90
CA VAL A 521 -14.66 -16.74 -13.49
C VAL A 521 -15.64 -15.62 -13.91
N GLU A 522 -15.29 -14.36 -13.65
CA GLU A 522 -16.10 -13.18 -14.04
C GLU A 522 -16.23 -13.07 -15.57
N ALA A 523 -15.12 -13.25 -16.32
CA ALA A 523 -15.15 -13.19 -17.78
C ALA A 523 -16.07 -14.25 -18.39
N GLU A 524 -16.03 -15.48 -17.86
CA GLU A 524 -16.83 -16.60 -18.36
C GLU A 524 -18.30 -16.51 -17.92
N PHE A 525 -18.56 -15.89 -16.77
CA PHE A 525 -19.91 -15.51 -16.36
C PHE A 525 -20.48 -14.45 -17.32
N SER A 526 -19.70 -13.44 -17.68
CA SER A 526 -20.11 -12.42 -18.66
C SER A 526 -20.46 -13.04 -20.02
N ASN A 527 -19.78 -14.13 -20.42
CA ASN A 527 -20.13 -14.89 -21.61
C ASN A 527 -21.52 -15.55 -21.50
N ILE A 528 -21.91 -16.09 -20.33
CA ILE A 528 -23.28 -16.61 -20.11
C ILE A 528 -24.32 -15.51 -20.32
N VAL A 529 -24.11 -14.35 -19.68
CA VAL A 529 -25.06 -13.21 -19.76
C VAL A 529 -25.26 -12.78 -21.21
N ASN A 530 -24.17 -12.70 -21.97
CA ASN A 530 -24.15 -12.27 -23.38
C ASN A 530 -24.47 -13.35 -24.43
N ASP A 531 -24.89 -14.56 -24.01
CA ASP A 531 -25.18 -15.70 -24.92
C ASP A 531 -23.98 -16.14 -25.81
N LYS A 532 -22.77 -16.06 -25.27
CA LYS A 532 -21.52 -16.51 -25.91
C LYS A 532 -21.12 -17.90 -25.42
N PRO A 533 -20.31 -18.66 -26.21
CA PRO A 533 -19.71 -19.90 -25.73
C PRO A 533 -18.92 -19.68 -24.45
N THR A 534 -19.10 -20.54 -23.46
CA THR A 534 -18.62 -20.36 -22.09
C THR A 534 -18.27 -21.70 -21.46
N ARG A 535 -17.29 -21.68 -20.56
CA ARG A 535 -16.89 -22.84 -19.74
C ARG A 535 -17.20 -22.63 -18.27
N TYR A 536 -18.10 -21.70 -17.94
CA TYR A 536 -18.34 -21.28 -16.56
C TYR A 536 -18.73 -22.44 -15.62
N ASP A 537 -19.50 -23.41 -16.12
CA ASP A 537 -19.90 -24.62 -15.37
C ASP A 537 -18.71 -25.47 -14.88
N MET A 538 -17.52 -25.28 -15.45
CA MET A 538 -16.31 -25.97 -15.01
C MET A 538 -15.64 -25.35 -13.78
N PHE A 539 -15.99 -24.11 -13.41
CA PHE A 539 -15.44 -23.44 -12.21
C PHE A 539 -16.14 -23.90 -10.93
N ASN A 540 -16.34 -25.20 -10.81
CA ASN A 540 -16.91 -25.85 -9.65
C ASN A 540 -15.92 -26.88 -9.10
N CYS A 541 -15.81 -26.95 -7.78
CA CYS A 541 -15.02 -27.99 -7.13
C CYS A 541 -15.78 -29.32 -7.13
N ARG A 542 -15.05 -30.43 -7.27
CA ARG A 542 -15.63 -31.78 -7.18
C ARG A 542 -15.50 -32.32 -5.77
N LEU A 543 -16.32 -33.30 -5.39
CA LEU A 543 -16.15 -34.02 -4.12
C LEU A 543 -14.76 -34.67 -4.09
N ALA A 544 -14.03 -34.45 -3.00
CA ALA A 544 -12.72 -35.04 -2.79
C ALA A 544 -12.85 -36.56 -2.80
N GLY A 545 -12.08 -37.22 -3.67
CA GLY A 545 -12.07 -38.67 -3.76
C GLY A 545 -11.52 -39.26 -2.46
N ALA A 546 -12.38 -39.85 -1.63
CA ALA A 546 -11.90 -40.84 -0.67
C ALA A 546 -11.27 -41.97 -1.49
N THR A 547 -10.07 -42.41 -1.13
CA THR A 547 -9.58 -43.72 -1.58
C THR A 547 -10.61 -44.74 -1.11
N SER A 548 -11.49 -45.17 -2.01
CA SER A 548 -12.37 -46.28 -1.71
C SER A 548 -11.46 -47.43 -1.33
N ILE A 549 -11.70 -48.01 -0.15
CA ILE A 549 -11.07 -49.27 0.23
C ILE A 549 -11.46 -50.23 -0.88
N GLN A 550 -10.52 -50.54 -1.78
CA GLN A 550 -10.70 -51.64 -2.72
C GLN A 550 -10.65 -52.90 -1.88
N ALA A 551 -11.81 -53.32 -1.36
CA ALA A 551 -11.98 -54.63 -0.77
C ALA A 551 -11.76 -55.63 -1.91
N SER A 552 -10.57 -56.23 -1.94
CA SER A 552 -10.26 -57.30 -2.87
C SER A 552 -11.22 -58.46 -2.60
N TYR A 553 -11.94 -58.92 -3.63
CA TYR A 553 -12.81 -60.09 -3.55
C TYR A 553 -12.09 -61.32 -2.96
N VAL A 554 -10.76 -61.41 -3.12
CA VAL A 554 -9.91 -62.46 -2.55
C VAL A 554 -9.83 -62.37 -1.03
N THR A 555 -9.76 -61.16 -0.47
CA THR A 555 -9.73 -60.97 1.00
C THR A 555 -11.08 -61.31 1.64
N PHE A 556 -12.19 -61.03 0.97
CA PHE A 556 -13.52 -61.40 1.44
C PHE A 556 -13.76 -62.91 1.38
N LEU A 557 -13.34 -63.56 0.29
CA LEU A 557 -13.43 -65.02 0.13
C LEU A 557 -12.54 -65.78 1.12
N SER A 558 -11.32 -65.31 1.37
CA SER A 558 -10.42 -65.93 2.35
C SER A 558 -10.92 -65.78 3.79
N LEU A 559 -11.54 -64.65 4.14
CA LEU A 559 -12.18 -64.46 5.44
C LEU A 559 -13.37 -65.41 5.63
N ILE A 560 -14.21 -65.58 4.60
CA ILE A 560 -15.34 -66.53 4.64
C ILE A 560 -14.85 -67.98 4.75
N LEU A 561 -13.75 -68.32 4.07
CA LEU A 561 -13.15 -69.66 4.16
C LEU A 561 -12.57 -69.93 5.56
N LEU A 562 -11.88 -68.95 6.14
CA LEU A 562 -11.35 -69.01 7.51
C LEU A 562 -12.47 -69.15 8.55
N ILE A 563 -13.55 -68.39 8.41
CA ILE A 563 -14.72 -68.48 9.28
C ILE A 563 -15.36 -69.87 9.19
N ARG A 564 -15.43 -70.47 7.99
CA ARG A 564 -15.92 -71.85 7.81
C ARG A 564 -15.00 -72.93 8.39
N ILE A 565 -13.70 -72.67 8.49
CA ILE A 565 -12.73 -73.60 9.09
C ILE A 565 -12.77 -73.53 10.62
N VAL A 566 -13.02 -72.34 11.18
CA VAL A 566 -13.08 -72.13 12.65
C VAL A 566 -14.44 -72.54 13.25
N LEU A 567 -15.52 -72.54 12.47
CA LEU A 567 -16.86 -73.00 12.87
C LEU A 567 -17.09 -74.51 12.62
N ARG A 568 -16.04 -75.26 12.30
CA ARG A 568 -16.05 -76.72 12.17
C ARG A 568 -15.20 -77.31 13.28
#